data_AF-A0A5S4TAW8-F1
#
_entry.id   AF-A0A5S4TAW8-F1
#
_cell.length_a   1.000
_cell.length_b   1.000
_cell.length_c   1.000
_cell.angle_alpha   90.00
_cell.angle_beta   90.00
_cell.angle_gamma   90.00
#
_symmetry.space_group_name_H-M   'P 1'
#
loop_
_entity.id
_entity.type
_entity.pdbx_description
1 polymer ?
#
loop_
_entity_poly.entity_id
_entity_poly.type
_entity_poly.pdbx_seq_one_letter_code
_entity_poly.pdbx_strand_id
1 'polypeptide(L)'
;LDVNGTNIDYPVVQGKTNLEYINKSVEGEYSLSGSVFLDYRNSGTFEDFYSLIYAHHMAGDVMFGELPKFREKSFFKKHKKMILETKAKKKLNIDIVACLETDAFDELLFNPSGVMTVQRKQEIVSRIKQKALQYREIVLTDKTQLIALSTFEDTSTDGRIIVIGKVRSE
;
A
#
# COMPACT_ATOMS: atom_id res chain seq x y z
N LEU A 1 8.29 5.89 5.05
CA LEU A 1 6.94 5.97 4.46
C LEU A 1 6.13 6.80 5.43
N ASP A 2 5.72 7.98 4.99
CA ASP A 2 4.93 8.93 5.79
C ASP A 2 3.56 9.10 5.12
N VAL A 3 2.49 8.89 5.87
CA VAL A 3 1.12 9.17 5.43
C VAL A 3 0.60 10.39 6.18
N ASN A 4 0.55 11.54 5.50
CA ASN A 4 0.31 12.81 6.16
C ASN A 4 -1.00 12.84 6.97
N GLY A 5 -0.87 13.08 8.27
CA GLY A 5 -1.98 13.21 9.21
C GLY A 5 -2.49 11.88 9.77
N THR A 6 -1.68 10.83 9.68
CA THR A 6 -1.70 9.65 10.54
C THR A 6 -0.37 9.59 11.32
N ASN A 7 -0.23 8.60 12.18
CA ASN A 7 0.98 8.18 12.88
C ASN A 7 1.80 7.18 12.04
N ILE A 8 1.44 6.97 10.77
CA ILE A 8 2.18 6.11 9.84
C ILE A 8 3.42 6.87 9.38
N ASP A 9 4.51 6.71 10.12
CA ASP A 9 5.84 7.15 9.73
C ASP A 9 6.84 6.03 10.04
N TYR A 10 7.03 5.14 9.06
CA TYR A 10 7.80 3.91 9.25
C TYR A 10 8.86 3.67 8.17
N PRO A 11 10.01 3.10 8.54
CA PRO A 11 10.91 2.49 7.56
C PRO A 11 10.22 1.36 6.81
N VAL A 12 10.52 1.22 5.51
CA VAL A 12 10.04 0.12 4.68
C VAL A 12 11.21 -0.81 4.38
N VAL A 13 11.09 -2.06 4.81
CA VAL A 13 12.07 -3.12 4.54
C VAL A 13 11.59 -4.03 3.41
N GLN A 14 12.45 -4.91 2.92
CA GLN A 14 12.09 -5.88 1.90
C GLN A 14 12.82 -7.19 2.21
N GLY A 15 12.05 -8.28 2.30
CA GLY A 15 12.58 -9.62 2.53
C GLY A 15 12.73 -10.41 1.24
N LYS A 16 13.26 -11.63 1.37
CA LYS A 16 13.29 -12.62 0.28
C LYS A 16 11.93 -13.27 0.03
N THR A 17 11.03 -13.16 1.00
CA THR A 17 9.63 -13.62 0.94
C THR A 17 8.73 -12.61 1.66
N ASN A 18 7.43 -12.68 1.42
CA ASN A 18 6.42 -11.87 2.14
C ASN A 18 6.18 -12.34 3.59
N LEU A 19 6.93 -13.34 4.08
CA LEU A 19 6.82 -13.85 5.46
C LEU A 19 7.98 -13.38 6.36
N GLU A 20 9.10 -12.94 5.77
CA GLU A 20 10.34 -12.68 6.52
C GLU A 20 10.18 -11.58 7.60
N TYR A 21 9.39 -10.54 7.30
CA TYR A 21 9.24 -9.37 8.17
C TYR A 21 7.92 -9.33 8.95
N ILE A 22 7.20 -10.46 8.99
CA ILE A 22 6.00 -10.60 9.82
C ILE A 22 6.33 -10.52 11.31
N ASN A 23 7.42 -11.16 11.76
CA ASN A 23 7.86 -11.15 13.16
C ASN A 23 9.33 -10.71 13.32
N LYS A 24 9.79 -9.82 12.44
CA LYS A 24 11.16 -9.32 12.41
C LYS A 24 11.16 -7.80 12.37
N SER A 25 11.97 -7.17 13.22
CA SER A 25 12.16 -5.72 13.24
C SER A 25 13.01 -5.25 12.06
N VAL A 26 13.16 -3.95 11.88
CA VAL A 26 13.97 -3.38 10.80
C VAL A 26 15.48 -3.57 11.03
N GLU A 27 15.89 -3.78 12.27
CA GLU A 27 17.25 -4.16 12.67
C GLU A 27 17.54 -5.65 12.40
N GLY A 28 16.51 -6.44 12.10
CA GLY A 28 16.61 -7.86 11.81
C GLY A 28 16.44 -8.78 13.03
N GLU A 29 16.08 -8.22 14.18
CA GLU A 29 15.79 -8.91 15.44
C GLU A 29 14.35 -9.45 15.47
N TYR A 30 14.05 -10.38 16.36
CA TYR A 30 12.67 -10.85 16.56
C TYR A 30 11.79 -9.70 17.11
N SER A 31 10.62 -9.52 16.53
CA SER A 31 9.62 -8.55 16.99
C SER A 31 8.21 -9.09 16.82
N LEU A 32 7.40 -9.03 17.88
CA LEU A 32 5.99 -9.42 17.81
C LEU A 32 5.20 -8.56 16.81
N SER A 33 5.55 -7.28 16.69
CA SER A 33 4.89 -6.34 15.78
C SER A 33 5.37 -6.42 14.34
N GLY A 34 6.50 -7.09 14.08
CA GLY A 34 7.12 -7.13 12.76
C GLY A 34 7.57 -5.76 12.26
N SER A 35 7.58 -5.62 10.93
CA SER A 35 7.95 -4.39 10.21
C SER A 35 6.94 -4.05 9.10
N VAL A 36 7.00 -2.82 8.58
CA VAL A 36 6.36 -2.46 7.31
C VAL A 36 7.26 -2.92 6.18
N PHE A 37 6.76 -3.72 5.25
CA PHE A 37 7.59 -4.35 4.22
C PHE A 37 6.98 -4.28 2.81
N LEU A 38 7.84 -4.06 1.82
CA LEU A 38 7.53 -4.14 0.39
C LEU A 38 7.44 -5.61 -0.03
N ASP A 39 6.52 -5.92 -0.95
CA ASP A 39 6.43 -7.24 -1.58
C ASP A 39 7.79 -7.65 -2.16
N TYR A 40 8.21 -8.89 -1.90
CA TYR A 40 9.53 -9.36 -2.33
C TYR A 40 9.72 -9.37 -3.87
N ARG A 41 8.61 -9.36 -4.64
CA ARG A 41 8.62 -9.35 -6.11
C ARG A 41 8.77 -7.94 -6.70
N ASN A 42 8.54 -6.90 -5.90
CA ASN A 42 8.66 -5.53 -6.36
C ASN A 42 10.12 -5.04 -6.39
N SER A 43 10.41 -4.06 -7.23
CA SER A 43 11.67 -3.33 -7.19
C SER A 43 11.73 -2.40 -5.98
N GLY A 44 12.85 -2.43 -5.25
CA GLY A 44 13.13 -1.48 -4.15
C GLY A 44 13.32 -0.03 -4.60
N THR A 45 13.34 0.24 -5.90
CA THR A 45 13.32 1.60 -6.49
C THR A 45 11.90 2.16 -6.65
N PHE A 46 10.85 1.35 -6.45
CA PHE A 46 9.45 1.69 -6.67
C PHE A 46 9.15 2.15 -8.11
N GLU A 47 9.83 1.53 -9.07
CA GLU A 47 9.67 1.84 -10.49
C GLU A 47 8.55 1.03 -11.16
N ASP A 48 8.12 -0.05 -10.52
CA ASP A 48 7.03 -0.90 -11.00
C ASP A 48 5.72 -0.11 -11.13
N PHE A 49 4.84 -0.58 -12.00
CA PHE A 49 3.51 0.01 -12.14
C PHE A 49 2.71 -0.08 -10.84
N TYR A 50 2.84 -1.18 -10.09
CA TYR A 50 2.11 -1.42 -8.85
C TYR A 50 3.07 -1.99 -7.80
N SER A 51 3.36 -1.19 -6.77
CA SER A 51 4.17 -1.61 -5.63
C SER A 51 3.28 -1.81 -4.41
N LEU A 52 3.41 -2.98 -3.78
CA LEU A 52 2.56 -3.38 -2.67
C LEU A 52 3.36 -3.42 -1.38
N ILE A 53 2.91 -2.64 -0.40
CA ILE A 53 3.51 -2.54 0.93
C ILE A 53 2.54 -3.13 1.93
N TYR A 54 3.04 -4.04 2.74
CA TYR A 54 2.31 -4.69 3.81
C TYR A 54 2.78 -4.19 5.17
N ALA A 55 1.91 -4.33 6.16
CA ALA A 55 2.31 -4.31 7.55
C ALA A 55 1.61 -5.45 8.28
N HIS A 56 2.30 -6.02 9.26
CA HIS A 56 1.65 -6.96 10.17
C HIS A 56 0.50 -6.25 10.90
N HIS A 57 -0.58 -6.98 11.10
CA HIS A 57 -1.72 -6.47 11.85
C HIS A 57 -1.45 -6.64 13.34
N MET A 58 -1.48 -5.53 14.06
CA MET A 58 -1.32 -5.47 15.50
C MET A 58 -2.48 -4.67 16.05
N ALA A 59 -3.17 -5.19 17.07
CA ALA A 59 -4.23 -4.46 17.74
C ALA A 59 -3.70 -3.12 18.31
N GLY A 60 -4.46 -2.03 18.13
CA GLY A 60 -4.23 -0.74 18.79
C GLY A 60 -3.42 0.29 17.99
N ASP A 61 -3.93 0.77 16.85
CA ASP A 61 -3.40 1.88 16.03
C ASP A 61 -1.89 1.81 15.69
N VAL A 62 -1.24 0.66 15.86
CA VAL A 62 0.18 0.44 15.53
C VAL A 62 0.31 0.14 14.03
N MET A 63 1.43 0.54 13.42
CA MET A 63 1.73 0.28 12.01
C MET A 63 0.66 0.87 11.09
N PHE A 64 -0.06 0.04 10.35
CA PHE A 64 -1.11 0.45 9.43
C PHE A 64 -2.50 0.45 10.07
N GLY A 65 -2.60 0.41 11.41
CA GLY A 65 -3.88 0.44 12.14
C GLY A 65 -4.75 1.66 11.87
N GLU A 66 -4.19 2.75 11.31
CA GLU A 66 -4.95 3.93 10.92
C GLU A 66 -5.41 3.95 9.46
N LEU A 67 -5.04 2.96 8.64
CA LEU A 67 -5.57 2.84 7.26
C LEU A 67 -7.11 2.75 7.22
N PRO A 68 -7.80 2.05 8.15
CA PRO A 68 -9.27 2.07 8.26
C PRO A 68 -9.90 3.46 8.33
N LYS A 69 -9.21 4.48 8.85
CA LYS A 69 -9.72 5.85 8.91
C LYS A 69 -10.01 6.42 7.51
N PHE A 70 -9.36 5.91 6.46
CA PHE A 70 -9.60 6.34 5.06
C PHE A 70 -10.95 5.88 4.47
N ARG A 71 -11.70 5.00 5.15
CA ARG A 71 -13.09 4.70 4.81
C ARG A 71 -13.99 5.91 4.97
N GLU A 72 -13.69 6.72 5.98
CA GLU A 72 -14.47 7.90 6.32
C GLU A 72 -14.26 8.98 5.25
N LYS A 73 -15.35 9.37 4.59
CA LYS A 73 -15.32 10.35 3.50
C LYS A 73 -14.66 11.67 3.89
N SER A 74 -14.88 12.14 5.12
CA SER A 74 -14.29 13.37 5.65
C SER A 74 -12.78 13.24 5.83
N PHE A 75 -12.33 12.12 6.40
CA PHE A 75 -10.92 11.80 6.58
C PHE A 75 -10.22 11.67 5.23
N PHE A 76 -10.75 10.84 4.32
CA PHE A 76 -10.21 10.68 2.98
C PHE A 76 -10.13 12.04 2.26
N LYS A 77 -11.17 12.89 2.34
CA LYS A 77 -11.16 14.22 1.70
C LYS A 77 -10.06 15.14 2.26
N LYS A 78 -9.76 15.05 3.56
CA LYS A 78 -8.75 15.89 4.23
C LYS A 78 -7.33 15.38 3.98
N HIS A 79 -7.12 14.07 4.05
CA HIS A 79 -5.82 13.40 3.97
C HIS A 79 -5.60 12.84 2.57
N LYS A 80 -4.76 13.53 1.77
CA LYS A 80 -4.61 13.25 0.33
C LYS A 80 -3.19 12.84 -0.08
N LYS A 81 -2.22 12.87 0.82
CA LYS A 81 -0.81 12.81 0.48
C LYS A 81 -0.10 11.76 1.32
N MET A 82 0.82 11.06 0.69
CA MET A 82 1.84 10.25 1.36
C MET A 82 3.20 10.55 0.70
N ILE A 83 4.28 10.33 1.44
CA ILE A 83 5.65 10.50 0.98
C ILE A 83 6.41 9.20 1.21
N LEU A 84 7.16 8.78 0.20
CA LEU A 84 8.02 7.62 0.29
C LEU A 84 9.43 8.00 -0.14
N GLU A 85 10.41 7.80 0.74
CA GLU A 85 11.83 8.01 0.43
C GLU A 85 12.48 6.65 0.18
N THR A 86 13.14 6.50 -0.98
CA THR A 86 13.87 5.28 -1.30
C THR A 86 15.25 5.26 -0.62
N LYS A 87 15.91 4.10 -0.61
CA LYS A 87 17.30 3.98 -0.12
C LYS A 87 18.28 4.93 -0.83
N ALA A 88 18.02 5.23 -2.10
CA ALA A 88 18.79 6.17 -2.91
C ALA A 88 18.43 7.65 -2.64
N LYS A 89 17.68 7.94 -1.57
CA LYS A 89 17.24 9.31 -1.18
C LYS A 89 16.33 10.00 -2.19
N LYS A 90 15.76 9.26 -3.13
CA LYS A 90 14.71 9.76 -4.02
C LYS A 90 13.40 9.86 -3.25
N LYS A 91 12.78 11.04 -3.25
CA LYS A 91 11.47 11.29 -2.65
C LYS A 91 10.37 11.13 -3.67
N LEU A 92 9.41 10.26 -3.37
CA LEU A 92 8.20 10.04 -4.15
C LEU A 92 7.04 10.74 -3.46
N ASN A 93 6.53 11.78 -4.10
CA ASN A 93 5.30 12.43 -3.69
C ASN A 93 4.12 11.67 -4.25
N ILE A 94 3.23 11.19 -3.39
CA ILE A 94 2.16 10.29 -3.80
C ILE A 94 0.81 10.89 -3.39
N ASP A 95 -0.13 10.93 -4.32
CA ASP A 95 -1.50 11.35 -4.08
C ASP A 95 -2.38 10.14 -3.80
N ILE A 96 -3.05 10.13 -2.65
CA ILE A 96 -3.99 9.08 -2.25
C ILE A 96 -5.20 9.16 -3.19
N VAL A 97 -5.48 8.08 -3.91
CA VAL A 97 -6.54 8.00 -4.92
C VAL A 97 -7.64 7.01 -4.58
N ALA A 98 -7.38 6.00 -3.77
CA ALA A 98 -8.42 5.06 -3.37
C ALA A 98 -8.24 4.52 -1.95
N CYS A 99 -9.34 4.18 -1.32
CA CYS A 99 -9.43 3.29 -0.17
C CYS A 99 -10.45 2.22 -0.52
N LEU A 100 -10.07 0.95 -0.43
CA LEU A 100 -10.91 -0.19 -0.79
C LEU A 100 -10.85 -1.28 0.27
N GLU A 101 -11.89 -2.10 0.28
CA GLU A 101 -11.94 -3.36 1.02
C GLU A 101 -11.90 -4.54 0.06
N THR A 102 -11.19 -5.58 0.45
CA THR A 102 -11.11 -6.84 -0.28
C THR A 102 -10.87 -7.98 0.70
N ASP A 103 -10.91 -9.22 0.23
CA ASP A 103 -10.41 -10.37 0.95
C ASP A 103 -8.93 -10.66 0.58
N ALA A 104 -8.29 -11.50 1.40
CA ALA A 104 -6.92 -11.97 1.20
C ALA A 104 -6.67 -12.77 -0.09
N PHE A 105 -7.73 -13.18 -0.79
CA PHE A 105 -7.68 -14.06 -1.96
C PHE A 105 -7.80 -13.28 -3.28
N ASP A 106 -7.81 -11.94 -3.26
CA ASP A 106 -7.80 -11.15 -4.50
C ASP A 106 -6.45 -11.27 -5.24
N GLU A 107 -6.39 -12.26 -6.14
CA GLU A 107 -5.20 -12.58 -6.92
C GLU A 107 -4.69 -11.45 -7.80
N LEU A 108 -5.51 -10.43 -8.09
CA LEU A 108 -5.09 -9.28 -8.89
C LEU A 108 -4.44 -8.22 -8.01
N LEU A 109 -5.04 -7.90 -6.86
CA LEU A 109 -4.55 -6.86 -5.95
C LEU A 109 -3.31 -7.30 -5.15
N PHE A 110 -3.12 -8.60 -4.94
CA PHE A 110 -1.98 -9.19 -4.22
C PHE A 110 -0.90 -9.83 -5.13
N ASN A 111 -0.92 -9.51 -6.43
CA ASN A 111 0.08 -9.98 -7.40
C ASN A 111 0.73 -8.83 -8.19
N PRO A 112 1.61 -8.03 -7.56
CA PRO A 112 2.27 -6.90 -8.21
C PRO A 112 3.05 -7.29 -9.48
N SER A 113 3.70 -8.46 -9.48
CA SER A 113 4.45 -8.97 -10.65
C SER A 113 3.57 -9.33 -11.85
N GLY A 114 2.26 -9.50 -11.66
CA GLY A 114 1.32 -9.82 -12.73
C GLY A 114 0.94 -8.61 -13.60
N VAL A 115 1.29 -7.39 -13.20
CA VAL A 115 0.79 -6.15 -13.80
C VAL A 115 1.78 -5.56 -14.81
N MET A 116 2.11 -6.35 -15.83
CA MET A 116 3.14 -5.97 -16.81
C MET A 116 2.57 -5.45 -18.14
N THR A 117 1.38 -5.90 -18.54
CA THR A 117 0.75 -5.53 -19.81
C THR A 117 -0.21 -4.35 -19.66
N VAL A 118 -0.47 -3.62 -20.74
CA VAL A 118 -1.47 -2.52 -20.76
C VAL A 118 -2.85 -3.02 -20.30
N GLN A 119 -3.26 -4.21 -20.75
CA GLN A 119 -4.53 -4.82 -20.34
C GLN A 119 -4.56 -5.08 -18.82
N ARG A 120 -3.49 -5.64 -18.24
CA ARG A 120 -3.42 -5.88 -16.78
C ARG A 120 -3.43 -4.57 -15.98
N LYS A 121 -2.77 -3.53 -16.49
CA LYS A 121 -2.81 -2.17 -15.89
C LYS A 121 -4.22 -1.58 -15.88
N GLN A 122 -5.00 -1.80 -16.93
CA GLN A 122 -6.40 -1.39 -16.99
C GLN A 122 -7.28 -2.24 -16.07
N GLU A 123 -7.08 -3.56 -16.05
CA GLU A 123 -7.81 -4.48 -15.17
C GLU A 123 -7.64 -4.12 -13.70
N ILE A 124 -6.42 -3.83 -13.24
CA ILE A 124 -6.18 -3.47 -11.84
C ILE A 124 -6.82 -2.13 -11.48
N VAL A 125 -6.75 -1.11 -12.35
CA VAL A 125 -7.44 0.17 -12.10
C VAL A 125 -8.96 0.00 -12.06
N SER A 126 -9.51 -0.83 -12.94
CA SER A 126 -10.93 -1.19 -12.93
C SER A 126 -11.33 -1.90 -11.64
N ARG A 127 -10.54 -2.89 -11.20
CA ARG A 127 -10.74 -3.60 -9.92
C ARG A 127 -10.69 -2.66 -8.72
N ILE A 128 -9.72 -1.74 -8.70
CA ILE A 128 -9.60 -0.71 -7.66
C ILE A 128 -10.87 0.14 -7.62
N LYS A 129 -11.33 0.64 -8.78
CA LYS A 129 -12.54 1.47 -8.86
C LYS A 129 -13.80 0.70 -8.42
N GLN A 130 -13.90 -0.58 -8.78
CA GLN A 130 -15.02 -1.44 -8.43
C GLN A 130 -15.11 -1.71 -6.92
N LYS A 131 -13.97 -1.91 -6.25
CA LYS A 131 -13.90 -2.23 -4.81
C LYS A 131 -13.76 -1.01 -3.90
N ALA A 132 -13.53 0.18 -4.46
CA ALA A 132 -13.26 1.38 -3.68
C ALA A 132 -14.48 1.86 -2.88
N LEU A 133 -14.26 2.07 -1.58
CA LEU A 133 -15.18 2.78 -0.69
C LEU A 133 -15.04 4.30 -0.86
N GLN A 134 -13.80 4.75 -1.06
CA GLN A 134 -13.48 6.12 -1.41
C GLN A 134 -12.58 6.13 -2.63
N TYR A 135 -12.87 7.00 -3.60
CA TYR A 135 -12.18 6.99 -4.89
C TYR A 135 -12.00 8.41 -5.45
N ARG A 136 -10.88 8.61 -6.13
CA ARG A 136 -10.55 9.74 -6.99
C ARG A 136 -10.09 9.17 -8.32
N GLU A 137 -10.47 9.83 -9.41
CA GLU A 137 -10.19 9.32 -10.75
C GLU A 137 -8.68 9.11 -10.97
N ILE A 138 -8.33 7.91 -11.43
CA ILE A 138 -6.96 7.55 -11.78
C ILE A 138 -6.83 7.65 -13.30
N VAL A 139 -6.20 8.74 -13.77
CA VAL A 139 -5.85 8.86 -15.19
C VAL A 139 -4.57 8.08 -15.44
N LEU A 140 -4.67 7.01 -16.25
CA LEU A 140 -3.52 6.21 -16.64
C LEU A 140 -2.65 6.94 -17.68
N THR A 141 -1.35 6.82 -17.50
CA THR A 141 -0.29 7.27 -18.42
C THR A 141 0.80 6.21 -18.42
N ASP A 142 1.71 6.26 -19.40
CA ASP A 142 2.82 5.31 -19.49
C ASP A 142 3.78 5.37 -18.28
N LYS A 143 3.78 6.50 -17.57
CA LYS A 143 4.56 6.75 -16.35
C LYS A 143 3.77 6.53 -15.06
N THR A 144 2.55 6.00 -15.13
CA THR A 144 1.74 5.79 -13.93
C THR A 144 2.37 4.73 -13.04
N GLN A 145 2.56 5.08 -11.77
CA GLN A 145 3.02 4.20 -10.71
C GLN A 145 2.04 4.30 -9.54
N LEU A 146 1.62 3.16 -9.03
CA LEU A 146 0.69 3.02 -7.92
C LEU A 146 1.41 2.39 -6.74
N ILE A 147 1.22 2.96 -5.56
CA ILE A 147 1.69 2.43 -4.29
C ILE A 147 0.46 2.01 -3.48
N ALA A 148 0.38 0.75 -3.12
CA ALA A 148 -0.70 0.19 -2.32
C ALA A 148 -0.19 -0.14 -0.92
N LEU A 149 -0.88 0.36 0.10
CA LEU A 149 -0.64 0.03 1.51
C LEU A 149 -1.75 -0.91 1.96
N SER A 150 -1.40 -2.13 2.36
CA SER A 150 -2.37 -3.16 2.77
C SER A 150 -2.16 -3.58 4.23
N THR A 151 -3.26 -3.73 4.95
CA THR A 151 -3.30 -4.39 6.27
C THR A 151 -4.56 -5.27 6.40
N PHE A 152 -4.63 -6.07 7.47
CA PHE A 152 -5.84 -6.84 7.80
C PHE A 152 -6.97 -5.91 8.24
N GLU A 153 -8.18 -6.34 7.95
CA GLU A 153 -9.37 -5.74 8.51
C GLU A 153 -9.90 -6.57 9.68
N ASP A 154 -10.07 -5.94 10.84
CA ASP A 154 -10.51 -6.60 12.08
C ASP A 154 -11.96 -7.12 12.03
N THR A 155 -12.80 -6.53 11.18
CA THR A 155 -14.25 -6.80 11.20
C THR A 155 -14.68 -8.00 10.36
N SER A 156 -13.77 -8.65 9.63
CA SER A 156 -14.09 -9.84 8.82
C SER A 156 -12.94 -10.84 8.78
N THR A 157 -13.29 -12.13 8.75
CA THR A 157 -12.36 -13.27 8.92
C THR A 157 -11.17 -13.27 7.96
N ASP A 158 -11.29 -12.65 6.79
CA ASP A 158 -10.22 -12.54 5.78
C ASP A 158 -10.11 -11.14 5.18
N GLY A 159 -10.72 -10.14 5.82
CA GLY A 159 -10.79 -8.80 5.28
C GLY A 159 -9.41 -8.15 5.17
N ARG A 160 -9.28 -7.31 4.16
CA ARG A 160 -8.11 -6.48 3.90
C ARG A 160 -8.59 -5.10 3.52
N ILE A 161 -7.95 -4.11 4.13
CA ILE A 161 -8.06 -2.74 3.67
C ILE A 161 -6.82 -2.37 2.87
N ILE A 162 -7.05 -1.71 1.73
CA ILE A 162 -5.97 -1.21 0.89
C ILE A 162 -6.18 0.28 0.65
N VAL A 163 -5.18 1.08 0.99
CA VAL A 163 -5.10 2.49 0.61
C VAL A 163 -4.10 2.63 -0.52
N ILE A 164 -4.55 3.20 -1.64
CA ILE A 164 -3.76 3.28 -2.87
C ILE A 164 -3.48 4.73 -3.18
N GLY A 165 -2.22 5.01 -3.47
CA GLY A 165 -1.75 6.29 -3.97
C GLY A 165 -1.14 6.19 -5.36
N LYS A 166 -1.25 7.26 -6.14
CA LYS A 166 -0.56 7.44 -7.42
C LYS A 166 0.65 8.34 -7.22
N VAL A 167 1.83 7.90 -7.66
CA VAL A 167 3.04 8.73 -7.66
C VAL A 167 2.82 9.92 -8.60
N ARG A 168 3.10 11.14 -8.12
CA ARG A 168 3.07 12.32 -8.97
C ARG A 168 4.24 12.26 -9.95
N SER A 169 3.91 12.43 -11.23
CA SER A 169 4.92 12.76 -12.22
C SER A 169 5.34 14.21 -11.98
N GLU A 170 6.64 14.44 -11.80
CA GLU A 170 7.23 15.78 -11.88
C GLU A 170 7.17 16.32 -13.31
#